data_AF-A0A4Y8LN32-F1
#
_entry.id   AF-A0A4Y8LN32-F1
#
_cell.length_a   1.000
_cell.length_b   1.000
_cell.length_c   1.000
_cell.angle_alpha   90.00
_cell.angle_beta   90.00
_cell.angle_gamma   90.00
#
_symmetry.space_group_name_H-M   'P 1'
#
loop_
_entity.id
_entity.type
_entity.pdbx_description
1 polymer ?
#
loop_
_entity_poly.entity_id
_entity_poly.type
_entity_poly.pdbx_seq_one_letter_code
_entity_poly.pdbx_strand_id
1 'polypeptide(L)'
;MEVPCLNLQSESSYLLRVVSNFAQHHCLTEREKEILFYLSRYGYSNKHLANELFITEKTVKNHMARIQEKTKTCSTRELLSMVVAQSLMHQRREEAVAL
;
A
#
# COMPACT_ATOMS: atom_id res chain seq x y z
N MET A 1 29.88 12.38 2.17
CA MET A 1 28.56 12.51 1.54
C MET A 1 27.55 11.93 2.50
N GLU A 2 26.99 12.78 3.37
CA GLU A 2 25.91 12.37 4.25
C GLU A 2 24.66 12.19 3.38
N VAL A 3 24.20 10.95 3.26
CA VAL A 3 22.90 10.66 2.65
C VAL A 3 21.89 11.27 3.61
N PRO A 4 21.06 12.26 3.22
CA PRO A 4 20.06 12.82 4.11
C PRO A 4 19.12 11.68 4.45
N CYS A 5 19.19 11.21 5.69
CA CYS A 5 18.25 10.26 6.25
C CYS A 5 16.85 10.82 6.02
N LEU A 6 16.13 10.20 5.09
CA LEU A 6 14.74 10.51 4.78
C LEU A 6 13.98 10.60 6.10
N ASN A 7 13.31 11.72 6.31
CA ASN A 7 12.56 11.99 7.54
C ASN A 7 11.46 10.94 7.72
N LEU A 8 11.74 9.86 8.46
CA LEU A 8 10.89 8.67 8.64
C LEU A 8 9.49 8.97 9.17
N GLN A 9 9.31 10.09 9.88
CA GLN A 9 8.00 10.51 10.38
C GLN A 9 7.14 11.09 9.25
N SER A 10 7.72 11.90 8.37
CA SER A 10 7.03 12.42 7.19
C SER A 10 6.69 11.34 6.17
N GLU A 11 7.57 10.35 5.98
CA GLU A 11 7.33 9.24 5.06
C GLU A 11 6.09 8.42 5.43
N SER A 12 5.86 8.21 6.73
CA SER A 12 4.71 7.46 7.22
C SER A 12 3.40 8.20 6.88
N SER A 13 3.37 9.54 6.97
CA SER A 13 2.21 10.34 6.57
C SER A 13 1.92 10.28 5.06
N TYR A 14 2.97 10.37 4.23
CA TYR A 14 2.80 10.30 2.77
C TYR A 14 2.31 8.93 2.33
N LEU A 15 2.95 7.86 2.82
CA LEU A 15 2.57 6.51 2.46
C LEU A 15 1.16 6.18 2.93
N LEU A 16 0.76 6.62 4.13
CA LEU A 16 -0.60 6.43 4.62
C LEU A 16 -1.63 7.10 3.68
N ARG A 17 -1.33 8.30 3.18
CA ARG A 17 -2.18 8.99 2.19
C ARG A 17 -2.27 8.21 0.87
N VAL A 18 -1.12 7.75 0.34
CA VAL A 18 -1.07 6.95 -0.90
C VAL A 18 -1.91 5.67 -0.75
N VAL A 19 -1.68 4.93 0.32
CA VAL A 19 -2.39 3.67 0.59
C VAL A 19 -3.87 3.91 0.83
N SER A 20 -4.25 4.99 1.52
CA SER A 20 -5.66 5.34 1.74
C SER A 20 -6.37 5.71 0.44
N ASN A 21 -5.75 6.51 -0.43
CA ASN A 21 -6.31 6.85 -1.73
C ASN A 21 -6.47 5.60 -2.62
N PHE A 22 -5.45 4.75 -2.64
CA PHE A 22 -5.50 3.48 -3.38
C PHE A 22 -6.62 2.58 -2.84
N ALA A 23 -6.70 2.41 -1.52
CA ALA A 23 -7.74 1.62 -0.87
C ALA A 23 -9.14 2.13 -1.19
N GLN A 24 -9.36 3.45 -1.16
CA GLN A 24 -10.63 4.07 -1.52
C GLN A 24 -10.98 3.83 -2.99
N HIS A 25 -10.02 3.98 -3.91
CA HIS A 25 -10.23 3.78 -5.34
C HIS A 25 -10.65 2.35 -5.69
N HIS A 26 -10.11 1.36 -4.97
CA HIS A 26 -10.35 -0.07 -5.21
C HIS A 26 -11.30 -0.72 -4.20
N CYS A 27 -12.00 0.08 -3.38
CA CYS A 27 -12.94 -0.40 -2.35
C CYS A 27 -12.33 -1.48 -1.43
N LEU A 28 -11.08 -1.27 -1.01
CA LEU A 28 -10.42 -2.13 -0.02
C LEU A 28 -11.03 -1.88 1.36
N THR A 29 -11.19 -2.95 2.14
CA THR A 29 -11.58 -2.87 3.55
C THR A 29 -10.43 -2.29 4.38
N GLU A 30 -10.74 -1.84 5.61
CA GLU A 30 -9.73 -1.33 6.54
C GLU A 30 -8.60 -2.34 6.77
N ARG A 31 -8.94 -3.63 6.89
CA ARG A 31 -7.94 -4.68 7.09
C ARG A 31 -7.07 -4.92 5.86
N GLU A 32 -7.64 -4.85 4.67
CA GLU A 32 -6.90 -4.95 3.41
C GLU A 32 -5.96 -3.74 3.23
N LYS A 33 -6.40 -2.55 3.65
CA LYS A 33 -5.59 -1.32 3.66
C LYS A 33 -4.38 -1.44 4.60
N GLU A 34 -4.57 -1.97 5.81
CA GLU A 34 -3.47 -2.25 6.75
C GLU A 34 -2.44 -3.22 6.14
N ILE A 35 -2.91 -4.32 5.55
CA ILE A 35 -2.04 -5.30 4.88
C ILE A 35 -1.25 -4.61 3.76
N LEU A 36 -1.91 -3.81 2.92
CA LEU A 36 -1.25 -3.08 1.84
C LEU A 36 -0.23 -2.07 2.36
N PHE A 37 -0.48 -1.42 3.48
CA PHE A 37 0.43 -0.48 4.12
C PHE A 37 1.74 -1.17 4.54
N TYR A 38 1.66 -2.23 5.33
CA TYR A 38 2.84 -2.97 5.79
C TYR A 38 3.59 -3.61 4.62
N LEU A 39 2.85 -4.13 3.63
CA LEU A 39 3.43 -4.68 2.42
C LEU A 39 4.19 -3.62 1.61
N SER A 40 3.63 -2.42 1.45
CA SER A 40 4.26 -1.34 0.69
C SER A 40 5.44 -0.71 1.44
N ARG A 41 5.36 -0.60 2.77
CA ARG A 41 6.40 0.03 3.58
C ARG A 41 7.62 -0.86 3.76
N TYR A 42 7.40 -2.14 4.04
CA TYR A 42 8.46 -3.04 4.49
C TYR A 42 8.67 -4.26 3.59
N GLY A 43 7.79 -4.49 2.61
CA GLY A 43 7.85 -5.71 1.79
C GLY A 43 7.59 -6.98 2.60
N TYR A 44 6.82 -6.89 3.68
CA TYR A 44 6.58 -8.03 4.57
C TYR A 44 6.02 -9.25 3.85
N SER A 45 6.56 -10.42 4.21
CA SER A 45 5.99 -11.71 3.81
C SER A 45 4.68 -11.97 4.54
N ASN A 46 3.89 -12.95 4.05
CA ASN A 46 2.65 -13.36 4.71
C ASN A 46 2.86 -13.74 6.18
N LYS A 47 4.02 -14.30 6.53
CA LYS A 47 4.41 -14.62 7.90
C LYS A 47 4.62 -13.39 8.77
N HIS A 48 5.32 -12.38 8.26
CA HIS A 48 5.53 -11.14 9.01
C HIS A 48 4.23 -10.35 9.17
N LEU A 49 3.42 -10.27 8.11
CA LEU A 49 2.08 -9.68 8.17
C LEU A 49 1.18 -10.40 9.19
N ALA A 50 1.23 -11.74 9.23
CA ALA A 50 0.46 -12.52 10.20
C ALA A 50 0.84 -12.16 11.65
N ASN A 51 2.14 -12.05 11.94
CA ASN A 51 2.64 -11.66 13.25
C ASN A 51 2.25 -10.22 13.61
N GLU A 52 2.52 -9.28 12.70
CA GLU A 52 2.27 -7.84 12.91
C GLU A 52 0.78 -7.55 13.15
N LEU A 53 -0.07 -8.28 12.44
CA LEU A 53 -1.50 -8.06 12.46
C LEU A 53 -2.24 -9.03 13.42
N PHE A 54 -1.53 -9.90 14.13
CA PHE A 54 -2.10 -10.89 15.06
C PHE A 54 -3.17 -11.81 14.42
N ILE A 55 -2.90 -12.31 13.21
CA ILE A 55 -3.75 -13.25 12.47
C ILE A 55 -2.93 -14.40 11.90
N THR A 56 -3.58 -15.42 11.34
CA THR A 56 -2.86 -16.54 10.71
C THR A 56 -2.33 -16.18 9.32
N GLU A 57 -1.24 -16.84 8.88
CA GLU A 57 -0.75 -16.72 7.50
C GLU A 57 -1.81 -17.07 6.46
N LYS A 58 -2.70 -18.03 6.78
CA LYS A 58 -3.84 -18.40 5.92
C LYS A 58 -4.81 -17.23 5.77
N THR A 59 -5.11 -16.53 6.85
CA THR A 59 -5.95 -15.33 6.84
C THR A 59 -5.32 -14.22 6.00
N VAL A 60 -4.01 -13.99 6.13
CA VAL A 60 -3.28 -13.03 5.27
C VAL A 60 -3.39 -13.41 3.80
N LYS A 61 -3.16 -14.68 3.44
CA LYS A 61 -3.31 -15.17 2.05
C LYS A 61 -4.72 -14.92 1.51
N ASN A 62 -5.75 -15.14 2.32
CA ASN A 62 -7.13 -14.86 1.92
C ASN A 62 -7.34 -13.37 1.65
N HIS A 63 -6.87 -12.47 2.52
CA HIS A 63 -6.94 -11.03 2.27
C HIS A 63 -6.16 -10.62 1.02
N MET A 64 -4.95 -11.15 0.83
CA MET A 64 -4.13 -10.88 -0.37
C MET A 64 -4.86 -11.30 -1.66
N ALA A 65 -5.54 -12.44 -1.65
CA ALA A 65 -6.35 -12.88 -2.79
C ALA A 65 -7.52 -11.93 -3.06
N ARG A 66 -8.22 -11.44 -2.01
CA ARG A 66 -9.30 -10.45 -2.16
C ARG A 66 -8.79 -9.09 -2.65
N ILE A 67 -7.63 -8.65 -2.18
CA ILE A 67 -6.98 -7.43 -2.68
C ILE A 67 -6.71 -7.59 -4.17
N GLN A 68 -6.05 -8.68 -4.57
CA GLN A 68 -5.71 -8.97 -5.97
C GLN A 68 -6.95 -9.09 -6.87
N GLU A 69 -8.04 -9.67 -6.37
CA GLU A 69 -9.33 -9.72 -7.05
C GLU A 69 -9.89 -8.30 -7.29
N LYS A 70 -9.93 -7.46 -6.25
CA LYS A 70 -10.45 -6.09 -6.32
C LYS A 70 -9.62 -5.19 -7.24
N THR A 71 -8.30 -5.33 -7.20
CA THR A 71 -7.35 -4.53 -8.00
C THR A 71 -7.08 -5.13 -9.37
N LYS A 72 -7.61 -6.33 -9.67
CA LYS A 72 -7.38 -7.08 -10.91
C LYS A 72 -5.90 -7.34 -11.21
N THR A 73 -5.12 -7.61 -10.17
CA THR A 73 -3.68 -7.91 -10.28
C THR A 73 -3.42 -9.38 -10.02
N CYS A 74 -2.46 -9.97 -10.72
CA CYS A 74 -2.14 -11.40 -10.63
C CYS A 74 -0.99 -11.71 -9.66
N SER A 75 -0.31 -10.68 -9.12
CA SER A 75 0.80 -10.88 -8.18
C SER A 75 0.99 -9.71 -7.24
N THR A 76 1.67 -9.95 -6.11
CA THR A 76 2.07 -8.90 -5.18
C THR A 76 2.97 -7.85 -5.84
N ARG A 77 3.84 -8.27 -6.76
CA ARG A 77 4.72 -7.36 -7.51
C ARG A 77 3.91 -6.40 -8.38
N GLU A 78 2.92 -6.92 -9.07
CA GLU A 78 2.01 -6.14 -9.92
C GLU A 78 1.17 -5.18 -9.09
N LEU A 79 0.63 -5.64 -7.95
CA LEU A 79 -0.08 -4.81 -6.98
C LEU A 79 0.78 -3.63 -6.50
N LEU A 80 2.02 -3.88 -6.08
CA LEU A 80 2.93 -2.82 -5.62
C LEU A 80 3.30 -1.84 -6.75
N SER A 81 3.53 -2.36 -7.96
CA SER A 81 3.76 -1.52 -9.14
C SER A 81 2.57 -0.59 -9.42
N MET A 82 1.35 -1.12 -9.31
CA MET A 82 0.12 -0.36 -9.50
C MET A 82 -0.07 0.73 -8.43
N VAL A 83 0.24 0.45 -7.17
CA VAL A 83 0.21 1.45 -6.09
C VAL A 83 1.13 2.62 -6.40
N VAL A 84 2.38 2.33 -6.81
CA VAL A 84 3.35 3.36 -7.19
C VAL A 84 2.84 4.16 -8.39
N ALA A 85 2.41 3.48 -9.46
CA ALA A 85 1.89 4.13 -10.66
C ALA A 85 0.71 5.06 -10.33
N GLN A 86 -0.27 4.58 -9.57
CA GLN A 86 -1.43 5.39 -9.17
C GLN A 86 -1.03 6.61 -8.34
N SER A 87 -0.07 6.46 -7.41
CA SER A 87 0.41 7.58 -6.59
C SER A 87 1.03 8.72 -7.43
N LEU A 88 1.81 8.37 -8.45
CA LEU A 88 2.43 9.32 -9.37
C LEU A 88 1.39 9.98 -10.29
N MET A 89 0.35 9.25 -10.69
CA MET A 89 -0.73 9.78 -11.54
C MET A 89 -1.59 10.79 -10.79
N HIS A 90 -1.83 10.59 -9.49
CA HIS A 90 -2.63 11.52 -8.67
C HIS A 90 -1.88 12.81 -8.32
N GLN A 91 -0.55 12.79 -8.15
CA GLN A 91 0.24 14.00 -7.92
C GLN A 91 0.06 15.05 -9.04
N ARG A 92 -0.05 14.62 -10.29
CA ARG A 92 -0.23 15.52 -11.44
C ARG A 92 -1.61 16.18 -11.51
N ARG A 93 -2.61 15.65 -10.79
CA ARG A 93 -3.98 16.22 -10.77
C ARG A 93 -4.14 17.30 -9.71
N GLU A 94 -3.46 17.21 -8.57
CA GLU A 94 -3.57 18.23 -7.52
C GLU A 94 -2.84 19.53 -7.91
N GLU A 95 -1.72 19.43 -8.64
CA GLU A 95 -0.99 20.61 -9.17
C GLU A 95 -1.77 21.35 -10.27
N ALA A 96 -2.56 20.63 -11.08
CA ALA A 96 -3.33 21.22 -12.18
C ALA A 96 -4.62 21.93 -11.73
N VAL A 97 -5.08 21.72 -10.49
CA VAL A 97 -6.27 22.39 -9.92
C VAL A 97 -5.87 23.62 -9.09
N ALA A 98 -4.57 23.80 -8.81
CA ALA A 98 -4.03 24.96 -8.10
C ALA A 98 -3.63 26.14 -9.01
N LEU A 99 -3.95 26.06 -10.32
CA LEU A 99 -3.78 27.11 -11.34
C LEU A 99 -5.15 27.51 -11.89
#